data_AF-A0A520V1L9-F1
#
_entry.id   AF-A0A520V1L9-F1
#
_cell.length_a   1.000
_cell.length_b   1.000
_cell.length_c   1.000
_cell.angle_alpha   90.00
_cell.angle_beta   90.00
_cell.angle_gamma   90.00
#
_symmetry.space_group_name_H-M   'P 1'
#
loop_
_entity.id
_entity.type
_entity.pdbx_description
1 polymer ?
#
loop_
_entity_poly.entity_id
_entity_poly.type
_entity_poly.pdbx_seq_one_letter_code
_entity_poly.pdbx_strand_id
1 'polypeptide(L)'
;MGRAQDLLEKAMQNIKELSNNADFSDRCNDGLSRLDAQKDKFFFQSLAGLPSANKLFKATEKMIADPSDNNMNEIETFIQEIDDKADAPGTVLT
;
A
#
# COMPACT_ATOMS: atom_id res chain seq x y z
N MET A 1 -0.76 -8.41 15.75
CA MET A 1 -0.68 -7.55 14.55
C MET A 1 -1.69 -6.43 14.71
N GLY A 2 -1.31 -5.20 14.37
CA GLY A 2 -2.24 -4.05 14.42
C GLY A 2 -3.20 -4.09 13.23
N ARG A 3 -4.44 -3.59 13.40
CA ARG A 3 -5.46 -3.58 12.31
C ARG A 3 -4.98 -2.91 11.02
N ALA A 4 -4.07 -1.94 11.11
CA ALA A 4 -3.53 -1.25 9.94
C ALA A 4 -2.50 -2.13 9.19
N GLN A 5 -1.70 -2.93 9.90
CA GLN A 5 -0.83 -3.94 9.29
C GLN A 5 -1.65 -5.00 8.58
N ASP A 6 -2.73 -5.50 9.20
CA ASP A 6 -3.61 -6.50 8.56
C ASP A 6 -4.21 -5.97 7.25
N LEU A 7 -4.64 -4.70 7.22
CA LEU A 7 -5.17 -4.06 6.01
C LEU A 7 -4.09 -3.83 4.95
N LEU A 8 -2.90 -3.42 5.37
CA LEU A 8 -1.75 -3.23 4.47
C LEU A 8 -1.34 -4.55 3.84
N GLU A 9 -1.24 -5.63 4.61
CA GLU A 9 -0.93 -6.97 4.11
C GLU A 9 -1.97 -7.45 3.10
N LYS A 10 -3.26 -7.22 3.36
CA LYS A 10 -4.32 -7.53 2.39
C LYS A 10 -4.18 -6.70 1.10
N ALA A 11 -3.87 -5.42 1.22
CA ALA A 11 -3.63 -4.56 0.06
C ALA A 11 -2.41 -5.04 -0.74
N MET A 12 -1.34 -5.46 -0.06
CA MET A 12 -0.16 -6.05 -0.70
C MET A 12 -0.51 -7.38 -1.37
N GLN A 13 -1.32 -8.25 -0.77
CA GLN A 13 -1.81 -9.46 -1.44
C GLN A 13 -2.57 -9.13 -2.72
N ASN A 14 -3.47 -8.13 -2.68
CA ASN A 14 -4.19 -7.67 -3.87
C ASN A 14 -3.25 -7.15 -4.96
N ILE A 15 -2.23 -6.34 -4.61
CA ILE A 15 -1.22 -5.85 -5.58
C ILE A 15 -0.41 -7.01 -6.16
N LYS A 16 -0.12 -8.04 -5.36
CA LYS A 16 0.58 -9.24 -5.83
C LYS A 16 -0.28 -10.09 -6.77
N GLU A 17 -1.60 -10.10 -6.59
CA GLU A 17 -2.50 -10.71 -7.57
C GLU A 17 -2.54 -9.89 -8.87
N LEU A 18 -2.57 -8.57 -8.76
CA LEU A 18 -2.51 -7.64 -9.89
C LEU A 18 -1.18 -7.71 -10.65
N SER A 19 -0.06 -8.05 -9.99
CA SER A 19 1.24 -8.16 -10.67
C SER A 19 1.32 -9.32 -11.67
N ASN A 20 0.34 -10.24 -11.65
CA ASN A 20 0.16 -11.25 -12.70
C ASN A 20 -0.36 -10.62 -14.02
N ASN A 21 -0.90 -9.41 -13.98
CA ASN A 21 -1.26 -8.66 -15.17
C ASN A 21 0.01 -8.02 -15.78
N ALA A 22 0.32 -8.37 -17.03
CA ALA A 22 1.54 -7.93 -17.71
C ALA A 22 1.64 -6.39 -17.82
N ASP A 23 0.50 -5.71 -17.95
CA ASP A 23 0.46 -4.25 -18.12
C ASP A 23 0.84 -3.48 -16.84
N PHE A 24 0.63 -4.11 -15.66
CA PHE A 24 0.84 -3.46 -14.36
C PHE A 24 1.89 -4.17 -13.50
N SER A 25 2.54 -5.23 -14.01
CA SER A 25 3.47 -6.06 -13.25
C SER A 25 4.60 -5.26 -12.63
N ASP A 26 5.30 -4.45 -13.44
CA ASP A 26 6.43 -3.64 -12.97
C ASP A 26 6.02 -2.66 -11.88
N ARG A 27 4.88 -1.99 -12.08
CA ARG A 27 4.33 -0.98 -11.16
C ARG A 27 3.85 -1.61 -9.86
N CYS A 28 3.22 -2.79 -9.94
CA CYS A 28 2.80 -3.57 -8.78
C CYS A 28 4.02 -4.07 -7.98
N ASN A 29 5.06 -4.54 -8.65
CA ASN A 29 6.29 -4.99 -8.00
C ASN A 29 7.03 -3.84 -7.30
N ASP A 30 7.11 -2.66 -7.93
CA ASP A 30 7.66 -1.45 -7.30
C ASP A 30 6.83 -1.05 -6.06
N GLY A 31 5.51 -0.96 -6.21
CA GLY A 31 4.60 -0.66 -5.12
C GLY A 31 4.72 -1.63 -3.95
N LEU A 32 4.82 -2.93 -4.21
CA LEU A 32 5.06 -3.96 -3.19
C LEU A 32 6.38 -3.75 -2.45
N SER A 33 7.46 -3.48 -3.18
CA SER A 33 8.77 -3.26 -2.57
C SER A 33 8.76 -2.05 -1.63
N ARG A 34 8.05 -0.98 -2.01
CA ARG A 34 7.90 0.23 -1.19
C ARG A 34 7.07 -0.07 0.05
N LEU A 35 5.92 -0.71 -0.10
CA LEU A 35 5.03 -1.08 1.00
C LEU A 35 5.69 -2.06 2.00
N ASP A 36 6.50 -2.99 1.50
CA ASP A 36 7.24 -3.94 2.35
C ASP A 36 8.24 -3.21 3.27
N ALA A 37 8.84 -2.11 2.82
CA ALA A 37 9.70 -1.26 3.65
C ALA A 37 8.92 -0.46 4.71
N GLN A 38 7.62 -0.20 4.48
CA GLN A 38 6.79 0.58 5.38
C GLN A 38 5.99 -0.26 6.38
N LYS A 39 5.64 -1.51 6.06
CA LYS A 39 4.72 -2.35 6.87
C LYS A 39 5.14 -2.55 8.33
N ASP A 40 6.45 -2.52 8.57
CA ASP A 40 7.04 -2.74 9.90
C ASP A 40 7.22 -1.44 10.70
N LYS A 41 6.99 -0.28 10.07
CA LYS A 41 7.13 1.03 10.73
C LYS A 41 6.03 1.28 11.76
N PHE A 42 6.34 2.11 12.77
CA PHE A 42 5.41 2.45 13.84
C PHE A 42 4.13 3.11 13.33
N PHE A 43 4.21 3.81 12.19
CA PHE A 43 3.04 4.38 11.52
C PHE A 43 1.89 3.36 11.38
N PHE A 44 2.19 2.15 10.90
CA PHE A 44 1.23 1.05 10.74
C PHE A 44 0.99 0.22 12.01
N GLN A 45 1.89 0.29 12.99
CA GLN A 45 1.62 -0.27 14.32
C GLN A 45 0.62 0.61 15.11
N SER A 46 0.61 1.92 14.83
CA SER A 46 -0.28 2.91 15.44
C SER A 46 -1.63 3.01 14.72
N LEU A 47 -2.61 3.66 15.38
CA LEU A 47 -3.90 3.99 14.76
C LEU A 47 -3.79 4.99 13.59
N ALA A 48 -2.66 5.67 13.44
CA ALA A 48 -2.44 6.67 12.39
C ALA A 48 -2.29 6.04 10.99
N GLY A 49 -1.79 4.80 10.89
CA GLY A 49 -1.65 4.08 9.63
C GLY A 49 -2.95 3.44 9.12
N LEU A 50 -3.97 3.32 9.98
CA LEU A 50 -5.24 2.66 9.64
C LEU A 50 -5.97 3.33 8.46
N PRO A 51 -6.12 4.67 8.40
CA PRO A 51 -6.76 5.33 7.27
C PRO A 51 -6.00 5.13 5.97
N SER A 52 -4.67 5.19 6.00
CA SER A 52 -3.82 5.01 4.82
C SER A 52 -3.89 3.57 4.29
N ALA A 53 -3.77 2.58 5.17
CA ALA A 53 -3.93 1.17 4.82
C ALA A 53 -5.31 0.89 4.20
N ASN A 54 -6.38 1.46 4.77
CA ASN A 54 -7.74 1.28 4.27
C ASN A 54 -7.95 1.94 2.88
N LYS A 55 -7.38 3.12 2.65
CA LYS A 55 -7.42 3.78 1.33
C LYS A 55 -6.72 2.93 0.27
N LEU A 56 -5.50 2.48 0.58
CA LEU A 56 -4.74 1.63 -0.33
C LEU A 56 -5.49 0.33 -0.61
N PHE A 57 -5.99 -0.35 0.43
CA PHE A 57 -6.77 -1.57 0.28
C PHE A 57 -7.96 -1.38 -0.67
N LYS A 58 -8.79 -0.34 -0.46
CA LYS A 58 -9.92 -0.03 -1.36
C LYS A 58 -9.49 0.27 -2.80
N ALA A 59 -8.38 0.98 -2.97
CA ALA A 59 -7.84 1.26 -4.31
C ALA A 59 -7.39 -0.02 -5.01
N THR A 60 -6.76 -0.95 -4.28
CA THR A 60 -6.36 -2.26 -4.82
C THR A 60 -7.55 -3.14 -5.15
N GLU A 61 -8.62 -3.15 -4.33
CA GLU A 61 -9.87 -3.84 -4.67
C GLU A 61 -10.52 -3.27 -5.93
N LYS A 62 -10.55 -1.94 -6.06
CA LYS A 62 -11.05 -1.24 -7.24
C LYS A 62 -10.24 -1.61 -8.49
N MET A 63 -8.92 -1.71 -8.38
CA MET A 63 -8.02 -2.10 -9.47
C MET A 63 -8.17 -3.58 -9.86
N ILE A 64 -8.44 -4.48 -8.90
CA ILE A 64 -8.77 -5.89 -9.20
C ILE A 64 -10.09 -5.99 -9.97
N ALA A 65 -11.10 -5.22 -9.53
CA ALA A 65 -12.41 -5.23 -10.17
C ALA A 65 -12.42 -4.52 -11.54
N ASP A 66 -11.62 -3.46 -11.69
CA ASP A 66 -11.53 -2.61 -12.87
C ASP A 66 -10.06 -2.20 -13.12
N PRO A 67 -9.26 -3.04 -13.80
CA PRO A 67 -7.86 -2.74 -14.08
C PRO A 67 -7.74 -1.60 -15.08
N SER A 68 -7.23 -0.45 -14.63
CA SER A 68 -7.01 0.73 -15.48
C SER A 68 -5.82 1.55 -15.02
N ASP A 69 -5.16 2.26 -15.93
CA ASP A 69 -4.06 3.17 -15.59
C ASP A 69 -4.47 4.23 -14.57
N ASN A 70 -5.71 4.73 -14.62
CA ASN A 70 -6.21 5.70 -13.65
C ASN A 70 -6.26 5.09 -12.23
N ASN A 71 -6.77 3.87 -12.09
CA ASN A 71 -6.81 3.18 -10.81
C ASN A 71 -5.40 2.80 -10.32
N MET A 72 -4.49 2.45 -11.23
CA MET A 72 -3.09 2.19 -10.87
C MET A 72 -2.36 3.46 -10.39
N ASN A 73 -2.57 4.59 -11.08
CA ASN A 73 -2.02 5.89 -10.66
C ASN A 73 -2.57 6.32 -9.29
N GLU A 74 -3.84 6.02 -8.98
CA GLU A 74 -4.41 6.23 -7.64
C GLU A 74 -3.66 5.39 -6.59
N ILE A 75 -3.39 4.11 -6.87
CA ILE A 75 -2.60 3.23 -5.98
C ILE A 75 -1.20 3.79 -5.75
N GLU A 76 -0.48 4.16 -6.82
CA GLU A 76 0.87 4.75 -6.72
C GLU A 76 0.86 6.03 -5.88
N THR A 77 -0.16 6.87 -6.03
CA THR A 77 -0.34 8.09 -5.22
C THR A 77 -0.53 7.75 -3.74
N PHE A 78 -1.33 6.73 -3.43
CA PHE A 78 -1.52 6.30 -2.05
C PHE A 78 -0.27 5.66 -1.44
N ILE A 79 0.52 4.93 -2.23
CA ILE A 79 1.81 4.38 -1.79
C ILE A 79 2.79 5.53 -1.49
N GLN A 80 2.86 6.55 -2.35
CA GLN A 80 3.66 7.75 -2.09
C GLN A 80 3.21 8.48 -0.81
N GLU A 81 1.90 8.67 -0.63
CA GLU A 81 1.37 9.28 0.61
C GLU A 81 1.73 8.46 1.85
N ILE A 82 1.74 7.13 1.73
CA ILE A 82 2.14 6.21 2.79
C ILE A 82 3.62 6.40 3.08
N ASP A 83 4.48 6.41 2.06
CA ASP A 83 5.91 6.63 2.21
C ASP A 83 6.19 7.96 2.92
N ASP A 84 5.60 9.06 2.47
CA ASP A 84 5.83 10.39 3.05
C ASP A 84 5.38 10.44 4.53
N LYS A 85 4.30 9.76 4.88
CA LYS A 85 3.76 9.73 6.25
C LYS A 85 4.49 8.75 7.17
N ALA A 86 4.88 7.59 6.63
CA ALA A 86 5.59 6.56 7.35
C ALA A 86 7.10 6.84 7.44
N ASP A 87 7.63 7.77 6.64
CA ASP A 87 9.00 8.29 6.76
C ASP A 87 9.09 9.58 7.57
N ALA A 88 7.96 10.06 8.12
CA ALA A 88 7.95 11.23 8.98
C ALA A 88 8.83 11.00 10.24
N PRO A 89 9.65 11.97 10.69
CA PRO A 89 10.68 11.83 11.74
C PRO A 89 10.26 11.33 13.14
N GLY A 90 9.01 10.92 13.35
CA GLY A 90 8.52 10.33 14.60
C GLY A 90 7.84 8.97 14.43
N THR A 91 7.96 8.35 13.25
CA THR A 91 7.29 7.08 12.89
C THR A 91 8.25 5.90 12.70
N VAL A 92 9.55 6.17 12.79
CA VAL A 92 10.62 5.17 12.79
C VAL A 92 10.94 4.84 14.26
N LEU A 93 10.86 3.57 14.65
CA LEU A 93 11.33 3.13 15.97
C LEU A 93 12.85 3.25 15.99
N THR A 94 13.36 4.32 16.62
CA THR A 94 14.74 4.37 17.13
C THR A 94 14.84 3.69 18.48
#